data_AF-A0A5D3DHD4-F1
#
_entry.id   AF-A0A5D3DHD4-F1
#
_cell.length_a   1.000
_cell.length_b   1.000
_cell.length_c   1.000
_cell.angle_alpha   90.00
_cell.angle_beta   90.00
_cell.angle_gamma   90.00
#
_symmetry.space_group_name_H-M   'P 1'
#
loop_
_entity.id
_entity.type
_entity.pdbx_description
1 polymer ?
#
loop_
_entity_poly.entity_id
_entity_poly.type
_entity_poly.pdbx_seq_one_letter_code
_entity_poly.pdbx_strand_id
1 'polypeptide(L)'
;MGEERLIPIFEEAAKSFKGKLIFVYVEIDNEEVGKPVSEYFGINGNGPEVLGYTGNEDSKKFVLDKEVTLENIKAFAENFLEDKLKPFYKSDPIPETNDGDVKIVVGDNFDEIVLDESKDVLLEIFSFLVIFLTMFHEAIIR
;
A
#
# COMPACT_ATOMS: atom_id res chain seq x y z
N MET A 1 3.18 -9.25 24.04
CA MET A 1 4.50 -8.98 24.67
C MET A 1 5.57 -8.69 23.61
N GLY A 2 5.32 -7.78 22.66
CA GLY A 2 6.27 -7.48 21.56
C GLY A 2 6.39 -6.00 21.19
N GLU A 3 5.35 -5.20 21.43
CA GLU A 3 5.26 -3.81 20.95
C GLU A 3 5.97 -2.78 21.84
N GLU A 4 6.03 -3.00 23.17
CA GLU A 4 6.67 -2.07 24.13
C GLU A 4 8.14 -1.76 23.83
N ARG A 5 8.84 -2.60 23.05
CA ARG A 5 10.26 -2.38 22.70
C ARG A 5 10.47 -1.58 21.43
N LEU A 6 9.43 -1.37 20.62
CA LEU A 6 9.57 -0.76 19.29
C LEU A 6 9.43 0.76 19.33
N ILE A 7 8.58 1.29 20.22
CA ILE A 7 8.38 2.73 20.39
C ILE A 7 9.71 3.45 20.72
N PRO A 8 10.52 3.00 21.70
CA PRO A 8 11.78 3.68 22.01
C PRO A 8 12.79 3.64 20.85
N ILE A 9 12.78 2.55 20.07
CA ILE A 9 13.62 2.40 18.89
C ILE A 9 13.18 3.40 17.80
N PHE A 10 11.88 3.52 17.58
CA PHE A 10 11.30 4.43 16.60
C PHE A 10 11.55 5.90 16.98
N GLU A 11 11.39 6.26 18.25
CA GLU A 11 11.73 7.58 18.78
C GLU A 11 13.22 7.91 18.62
N GLU A 12 14.10 6.95 18.89
CA GLU A 12 15.54 7.13 18.73
C GLU A 12 15.93 7.32 17.25
N ALA A 13 15.30 6.59 16.33
CA ALA A 13 15.45 6.85 14.90
C ALA A 13 14.98 8.26 14.53
N ALA A 14 13.79 8.67 14.99
CA ALA A 14 13.16 9.94 14.67
C ALA A 14 14.03 11.16 15.04
N LYS A 15 14.78 11.09 16.16
CA LYS A 15 15.71 12.16 16.56
C LYS A 15 16.73 12.52 15.48
N SER A 16 17.15 11.55 14.68
CA SER A 16 18.16 11.73 13.62
C SER A 16 17.60 12.48 12.39
N PHE A 17 16.27 12.55 12.24
CA PHE A 17 15.59 13.12 11.08
C PHE A 17 14.71 14.33 11.42
N LYS A 18 14.89 14.91 12.62
CA LYS A 18 14.13 16.06 13.08
C LYS A 18 14.22 17.22 12.07
N GLY A 19 13.06 17.73 11.67
CA GLY A 19 12.95 18.82 10.68
C GLY A 19 13.09 18.39 9.22
N LYS A 20 13.32 17.10 8.96
CA LYS A 20 13.34 16.52 7.61
C LYS A 20 12.15 15.59 7.36
N LEU A 21 11.81 14.76 8.34
CA LEU A 21 10.69 13.82 8.29
C LEU A 21 9.76 13.98 9.48
N ILE A 22 8.49 13.64 9.27
CA ILE A 22 7.48 13.51 10.33
C ILE A 22 7.34 12.03 10.63
N PHE A 23 7.57 11.66 11.88
CA PHE A 23 7.39 10.30 12.38
C PHE A 23 6.04 10.26 13.13
N VAL A 24 5.18 9.33 12.75
CA VAL A 24 3.85 9.11 13.34
C VAL A 24 3.77 7.67 13.81
N TYR A 25 3.28 7.46 15.03
CA TYR A 25 2.99 6.15 15.59
C TYR A 25 1.48 5.99 15.74
N VAL A 26 0.95 4.85 15.33
CA VAL A 26 -0.48 4.55 15.40
C VAL A 26 -0.66 3.15 15.98
N GLU A 27 -1.47 3.06 17.01
CA GLU A 27 -1.92 1.80 17.60
C GLU A 27 -3.11 1.28 16.78
N ILE A 28 -2.93 0.12 16.13
CA ILE A 28 -3.91 -0.46 15.19
C ILE A 28 -5.08 -1.17 15.87
N ASP A 29 -4.95 -1.52 17.16
CA ASP A 29 -5.99 -2.14 17.98
C ASP A 29 -7.09 -1.15 18.40
N ASN A 30 -6.85 0.15 18.25
CA ASN A 30 -7.87 1.17 18.43
C ASN A 30 -8.85 1.19 17.24
N GLU A 31 -10.10 0.76 17.46
CA GLU A 31 -11.10 0.69 16.39
C GLU A 31 -11.51 2.06 15.81
N GLU A 32 -11.39 3.15 16.58
CA GLU A 32 -11.80 4.50 16.14
C GLU A 32 -10.72 5.18 15.27
N VAL A 33 -9.44 4.91 15.53
CA VAL A 33 -8.31 5.57 14.87
C VAL A 33 -7.45 4.58 14.08
N GLY A 34 -7.09 3.46 14.70
CA GLY A 34 -6.23 2.44 14.12
C GLY A 34 -6.83 1.81 12.87
N LYS A 35 -8.12 1.43 12.93
CA LYS A 35 -8.80 0.77 11.81
C LYS A 35 -8.97 1.67 10.56
N PRO A 36 -9.44 2.93 10.65
CA PRO A 36 -9.47 3.80 9.47
C PRO A 36 -8.09 4.07 8.87
N VAL A 37 -7.05 4.21 9.72
CA VAL A 37 -5.67 4.40 9.27
C VAL A 37 -5.14 3.14 8.58
N SER A 38 -5.35 1.96 9.16
CA SER A 38 -4.89 0.70 8.57
C SER A 38 -5.57 0.44 7.22
N GLU A 39 -6.88 0.70 7.10
CA GLU A 39 -7.61 0.60 5.84
C GLU A 39 -7.09 1.58 4.78
N TYR A 40 -6.86 2.85 5.17
CA TYR A 40 -6.34 3.88 4.26
C TYR A 40 -4.94 3.52 3.75
N PHE A 41 -4.07 3.04 4.63
CA PHE A 41 -2.70 2.67 4.26
C PHE A 41 -2.59 1.26 3.65
N GLY A 42 -3.59 0.39 3.83
CA GLY A 42 -3.62 -0.98 3.32
C GLY A 42 -2.91 -1.99 4.22
N ILE A 43 -2.80 -1.70 5.51
CA ILE A 43 -2.17 -2.53 6.53
C ILE A 43 -3.19 -3.58 6.98
N ASN A 44 -2.95 -4.84 6.66
CA ASN A 44 -3.83 -5.96 7.03
C ASN A 44 -3.16 -6.95 8.01
N GLY A 45 -1.91 -6.69 8.40
CA GLY A 45 -1.14 -7.55 9.30
C GLY A 45 -1.40 -7.26 10.78
N ASN A 46 -1.23 -8.28 11.62
CA ASN A 46 -1.28 -8.16 13.09
C ASN A 46 0.09 -7.82 13.70
N GLY A 47 1.05 -7.35 12.89
CA GLY A 47 2.43 -7.11 13.30
C GLY A 47 2.84 -5.66 13.13
N PRO A 48 3.94 -5.24 13.77
CA PRO A 48 4.48 -3.90 13.60
C PRO A 48 4.95 -3.68 12.16
N GLU A 49 4.43 -2.65 11.51
CA GLU A 49 4.76 -2.29 10.14
C GLU A 49 5.23 -0.83 10.07
N VAL A 50 6.28 -0.56 9.28
CA VAL A 50 6.83 0.79 9.09
C VAL A 50 6.61 1.20 7.65
N LEU A 51 5.92 2.32 7.47
CA LEU A 51 5.62 2.88 6.15
C LEU A 51 6.17 4.30 5.99
N GLY A 52 6.68 4.59 4.80
CA GLY A 52 6.96 5.93 4.31
C GLY A 52 5.78 6.42 3.44
N TYR A 53 5.36 7.66 3.64
CA TYR A 53 4.27 8.26 2.87
C TYR A 53 4.66 9.65 2.39
N THR A 54 4.48 9.89 1.10
CA THR A 54 4.66 11.20 0.48
C THR A 54 3.27 11.85 0.34
N GLY A 55 3.04 12.97 1.04
CA GLY A 55 1.74 13.66 1.07
C GLY A 55 1.54 14.70 -0.04
N ASN A 56 2.28 14.59 -1.13
CA ASN A 56 2.22 15.47 -2.30
C ASN A 56 1.30 14.87 -3.39
N GLU A 57 1.24 15.55 -4.55
CA GLU A 57 0.35 15.17 -5.68
C GLU A 57 0.50 13.70 -6.10
N ASP A 58 1.71 13.14 -5.97
CA ASP A 58 2.00 11.73 -6.17
C ASP A 58 2.05 10.99 -4.83
N SER A 59 0.89 10.75 -4.21
CA SER A 59 0.78 10.05 -2.93
C SER A 59 1.33 8.61 -2.99
N LYS A 60 2.65 8.47 -2.82
CA LYS A 60 3.37 7.20 -2.85
C LYS A 60 3.57 6.65 -1.44
N LYS A 61 3.37 5.34 -1.33
CA LYS A 61 3.62 4.56 -0.12
C LYS A 61 4.91 3.77 -0.30
N PHE A 62 5.62 3.51 0.78
CA PHE A 62 6.84 2.71 0.79
C PHE A 62 6.79 1.84 2.04
N VAL A 63 7.10 0.56 1.92
CA VAL A 63 7.01 -0.38 3.05
C VAL A 63 8.41 -0.88 3.39
N LEU A 64 8.72 -0.95 4.67
CA LEU A 64 9.95 -1.60 5.15
C LEU A 64 9.77 -3.13 5.07
N ASP A 65 10.53 -3.78 4.19
CA ASP A 65 10.47 -5.25 4.00
C ASP A 65 11.33 -6.06 4.99
N LYS A 66 12.01 -5.38 5.93
CA LYS A 66 12.94 -5.97 6.89
C LYS A 66 12.37 -5.90 8.31
N GLU A 67 13.02 -6.65 9.21
CA GLU A 67 12.74 -6.56 10.64
C GLU A 67 12.86 -5.12 11.16
N VAL A 68 11.94 -4.75 12.05
CA VAL A 68 11.87 -3.41 12.66
C VAL A 68 12.98 -3.26 13.70
N THR A 69 14.15 -2.83 13.24
CA THR A 69 15.33 -2.51 14.06
C THR A 69 15.75 -1.06 13.88
N LEU A 70 16.52 -0.51 14.82
CA LEU A 70 16.99 0.88 14.76
C LEU A 70 17.76 1.17 13.46
N GLU A 71 18.63 0.25 13.04
CA GLU A 71 19.44 0.38 11.84
C GLU A 71 18.58 0.35 10.58
N ASN A 72 17.64 -0.60 10.49
CA ASN A 72 16.75 -0.72 9.34
C ASN A 72 15.82 0.48 9.20
N ILE A 73 15.28 1.00 10.31
CA ILE A 73 14.43 2.20 10.28
C ILE A 73 15.23 3.43 9.83
N LYS A 74 16.47 3.60 10.32
CA LYS A 74 17.34 4.71 9.89
C LYS A 74 17.69 4.62 8.41
N ALA A 75 18.13 3.45 7.96
CA ALA A 75 18.45 3.22 6.55
C ALA A 75 17.21 3.42 5.65
N PHE A 76 16.04 2.98 6.10
CA PHE A 76 14.79 3.22 5.39
C PHE A 76 14.45 4.70 5.29
N ALA A 77 14.51 5.43 6.41
CA ALA A 77 14.25 6.87 6.46
C ALA A 77 15.25 7.69 5.61
N GLU A 78 16.53 7.30 5.58
CA GLU A 78 17.54 7.89 4.70
C GLU A 78 17.21 7.64 3.22
N ASN A 79 16.95 6.39 2.84
CA ASN A 79 16.60 6.06 1.46
C ASN A 79 15.27 6.71 1.04
N PHE A 80 14.33 6.88 1.98
CA PHE A 80 13.07 7.60 1.74
C PHE A 80 13.33 9.08 1.48
N LEU A 81 14.18 9.74 2.27
CA LEU A 81 14.57 11.13 2.06
C LEU A 81 15.35 11.37 0.76
N GLU A 82 16.08 10.37 0.30
CA GLU A 82 16.90 10.44 -0.92
C GLU A 82 16.15 9.95 -2.17
N ASP A 83 14.83 9.68 -2.07
CA ASP A 83 13.99 9.16 -3.16
C ASP A 83 14.52 7.85 -3.79
N LYS A 84 15.21 7.02 -3.01
CA LYS A 84 15.82 5.75 -3.45
C LYS A 84 14.92 4.53 -3.27
N LEU A 85 13.83 4.65 -2.51
CA LEU A 85 12.91 3.55 -2.28
C LEU A 85 11.99 3.32 -3.48
N LYS A 86 11.57 2.07 -3.66
CA LYS A 86 10.55 1.72 -4.65
C LYS A 86 9.16 1.92 -4.07
N PRO A 87 8.26 2.65 -4.75
CA PRO A 87 6.89 2.80 -4.30
C PRO A 87 6.19 1.44 -4.19
N PHE A 88 5.45 1.25 -3.12
CA PHE A 88 4.52 0.16 -2.92
C PHE A 88 3.16 0.54 -3.53
N TYR A 89 2.68 -0.30 -4.44
CA TYR A 89 1.34 -0.21 -4.99
C TYR A 89 0.47 -1.31 -4.38
N LYS A 90 -0.73 -0.95 -3.96
CA LYS A 90 -1.67 -1.94 -3.44
C LYS A 90 -2.14 -2.81 -4.61
N SER A 91 -1.92 -4.11 -4.51
CA SER A 91 -2.49 -5.10 -5.40
C SER A 91 -3.36 -6.06 -4.60
N ASP A 92 -4.48 -6.46 -5.19
CA ASP A 92 -5.16 -7.68 -4.77
C ASP A 92 -4.31 -8.90 -5.14
N PRO A 93 -4.49 -10.05 -4.47
CA PRO A 93 -3.78 -11.26 -4.84
C PRO A 93 -4.09 -11.65 -6.29
N ILE A 94 -3.08 -12.14 -7.00
CA ILE A 94 -3.27 -12.68 -8.34
C ILE A 94 -4.31 -13.82 -8.26
N PRO A 95 -5.39 -13.78 -9.06
CA PRO A 95 -6.43 -14.80 -9.01
C PRO A 95 -5.88 -16.17 -9.44
N GLU A 96 -6.28 -17.23 -8.74
CA GLU A 96 -5.82 -18.60 -9.03
C GLU A 96 -6.20 -19.06 -10.44
N THR A 97 -7.33 -18.55 -10.97
CA THR A 97 -7.80 -18.82 -12.33
C THR A 97 -8.18 -17.50 -13.01
N ASN A 98 -7.76 -17.33 -14.26
CA ASN A 98 -8.01 -16.12 -15.02
C ASN A 98 -8.33 -16.44 -16.50
N ASP A 99 -8.99 -17.56 -16.76
CA ASP A 99 -9.20 -18.09 -18.11
C ASP A 99 -10.52 -17.66 -18.76
N GLY A 100 -11.34 -16.86 -18.07
CA GLY A 100 -12.59 -16.34 -18.60
C GLY A 100 -12.43 -15.35 -19.76
N ASP A 101 -13.56 -15.01 -20.40
CA ASP A 101 -13.64 -14.04 -21.50
C ASP A 101 -13.19 -12.63 -21.07
N VAL A 102 -13.40 -12.29 -19.79
CA VAL A 102 -12.88 -11.08 -19.16
C VAL A 102 -11.76 -11.48 -18.19
N LYS A 103 -10.59 -10.84 -18.33
CA LYS A 103 -9.43 -11.07 -17.47
C LYS A 103 -9.49 -10.15 -16.26
N ILE A 104 -9.32 -10.73 -15.07
CA ILE A 104 -9.16 -9.98 -13.83
C ILE A 104 -7.73 -9.43 -13.79
N VAL A 105 -7.63 -8.11 -13.72
CA VAL A 105 -6.35 -7.39 -13.59
C VAL A 105 -6.22 -6.88 -12.17
N VAL A 106 -5.08 -7.18 -11.55
CA VAL A 106 -4.63 -6.67 -10.24
C VAL A 106 -3.33 -5.90 -10.45
N GLY A 107 -2.90 -5.12 -9.47
CA GLY A 107 -1.68 -4.31 -9.58
C GLY A 107 -0.44 -5.14 -9.98
N ASP A 108 -0.32 -6.34 -9.44
CA ASP A 108 0.85 -7.21 -9.63
C ASP A 108 0.91 -7.87 -11.03
N ASN A 109 -0.21 -7.98 -11.74
CA ASN A 109 -0.26 -8.55 -13.10
C ASN A 109 -0.63 -7.52 -14.18
N PHE A 110 -0.75 -6.24 -13.80
CA PHE A 110 -1.14 -5.17 -14.71
C PHE A 110 -0.19 -5.05 -15.89
N ASP A 111 1.12 -5.02 -15.64
CA ASP A 111 2.12 -4.84 -16.70
C ASP A 111 2.10 -6.02 -17.69
N GLU A 112 1.90 -7.25 -17.21
CA GLU A 112 1.83 -8.44 -18.06
C GLU A 112 0.57 -8.50 -18.92
N ILE A 113 -0.57 -8.03 -18.40
CA ILE A 113 -1.85 -8.14 -19.10
C ILE A 113 -2.13 -6.91 -19.95
N VAL A 114 -1.87 -5.70 -19.43
CA VAL A 114 -2.32 -4.43 -20.01
C VAL A 114 -1.23 -3.76 -20.85
N LEU A 115 0.04 -3.88 -20.45
CA LEU A 115 1.16 -3.26 -21.17
C LEU A 115 1.83 -4.20 -22.19
N ASP A 116 1.23 -5.37 -22.44
CA ASP A 116 1.68 -6.31 -23.48
C ASP A 116 1.40 -5.74 -24.87
N GLU A 117 2.46 -5.23 -25.53
CA GLU A 117 2.40 -4.66 -26.87
C GLU A 117 1.95 -5.66 -27.97
N SER A 118 1.88 -6.96 -27.66
CA SER A 118 1.42 -7.98 -28.61
C SER A 118 -0.10 -8.13 -28.69
N LYS A 119 -0.86 -7.43 -27.82
CA LYS A 119 -2.32 -7.53 -27.72
C LYS A 119 -2.97 -6.15 -27.69
N ASP A 120 -4.15 -6.05 -28.29
CA ASP A 120 -5.05 -4.91 -28.06
C ASP A 120 -5.85 -5.17 -26.78
N VAL A 121 -5.68 -4.30 -25.78
CA VAL A 121 -6.32 -4.45 -24.47
C VAL A 121 -7.31 -3.31 -24.22
N LEU A 122 -8.56 -3.68 -23.93
CA LEU A 122 -9.57 -2.75 -23.40
C LEU A 122 -9.66 -2.96 -21.88
N LEU A 123 -9.27 -1.94 -21.11
CA LEU A 123 -9.28 -1.98 -19.65
C LEU A 123 -10.48 -1.20 -19.10
N GLU A 124 -11.31 -1.87 -18.29
CA GLU A 124 -12.38 -1.23 -17.51
C GLU A 124 -11.94 -1.01 -16.06
N ILE A 125 -11.91 0.24 -15.62
CA ILE A 125 -11.58 0.61 -14.23
C ILE A 125 -12.87 0.92 -13.49
N PHE A 126 -13.21 0.11 -12.48
CA PHE A 126 -14.36 0.37 -11.60
C PHE A 126 -13.91 0.65 -10.17
N SER A 127 -14.64 1.52 -9.47
CA SER A 127 -14.44 1.80 -8.05
C SER A 127 -15.74 1.52 -7.31
N PHE A 128 -15.67 0.78 -6.20
CA PHE A 128 -16.82 0.43 -5.37
C PHE A 128 -17.56 1.65 -4.78
N LEU A 129 -16.98 2.86 -4.84
CA LEU A 129 -17.67 4.09 -4.45
C LEU A 129 -18.75 4.52 -5.45
N VAL A 130 -18.82 3.89 -6.63
CA VAL A 130 -19.78 4.22 -7.69
C VAL A 130 -20.91 3.20 -7.66
N ILE A 131 -21.97 3.51 -6.89
CA ILE A 131 -23.22 2.76 -6.69
C ILE A 131 -24.00 2.44 -8.00
N PHE A 132 -23.46 2.74 -9.19
CA PHE A 132 -24.18 2.60 -10.46
C PHE A 132 -24.07 1.23 -11.16
N LEU A 133 -23.20 0.31 -10.73
CA LEU A 133 -22.91 -0.88 -11.55
C LEU A 133 -23.98 -1.98 -11.52
N THR A 134 -24.83 -2.05 -10.50
CA THR A 134 -25.92 -3.06 -10.48
C THR A 134 -26.92 -2.87 -11.62
N MET A 135 -27.02 -1.66 -12.18
CA MET A 135 -27.92 -1.39 -13.31
C MET A 135 -27.31 -1.74 -14.68
N PHE A 136 -25.98 -1.86 -14.79
CA PHE A 136 -25.32 -2.05 -16.09
C PHE A 136 -25.00 -3.52 -16.42
N HIS A 137 -24.86 -4.39 -15.42
CA HIS A 137 -24.70 -5.82 -15.68
C HIS A 137 -25.93 -6.43 -16.38
N GLU A 138 -27.14 -5.88 -16.17
CA GLU A 138 -28.33 -6.27 -16.92
C GLU A 138 -28.40 -5.71 -18.35
N ALA A 139 -27.69 -4.62 -18.66
CA ALA A 139 -27.75 -3.96 -19.96
C ALA A 139 -26.82 -4.57 -21.02
N ILE A 140 -25.78 -5.31 -20.61
CA ILE A 140 -24.81 -5.94 -21.52
C ILE A 140 -25.21 -7.38 -21.88
N ILE A 141 -26.15 -7.99 -21.15
CA ILE A 141 -26.67 -9.35 -21.39
C ILE A 141 -28.01 -9.33 -22.18
N ARG A 142 -28.39 -8.20 -22.77
CA ARG A 142 -29.56 -8.09 -23.67
C ARG A 142 -29.22 -7.53 -25.04
#